data_AF-A0A7M3XKX1-F1
#
_entry.id   AF-A0A7M3XKX1-F1
#
_cell.length_a   1.000
_cell.length_b   1.000
_cell.length_c   1.000
_cell.angle_alpha   90.00
_cell.angle_beta   90.00
_cell.angle_gamma   90.00
#
_symmetry.space_group_name_H-M   'P 1'
#
loop_
_entity.id
_entity.type
_entity.pdbx_description
1 polymer ?
#
loop_
_entity_poly.entity_id
_entity_poly.type
_entity_poly.pdbx_seq_one_letter_code
_entity_poly.pdbx_strand_id
1 'polypeptide(L)'
;MPLCHGNADLPTLHNHFVTNFSVFIALSLPKHSNTPSIGPRPVPASVVLGAQWGDEGKGKAIDQLAADSTWAVRFQGGNNAGHTIVLGDTTLKLHQIPSGVTSPNCNLVLGDGMVVDPWVLEEELDRWYSLTNERPEGERLFISERASVILPFHTMYDSADKIVGTTGRGIGPAYRDRIERVGIRFVDIPYFLDDDAKVEEAVSRMNKQLDSVGVSDRVEKEGLVSHLRWILER
;
A
#
# COMPACT_ATOMS: atom_id res chain seq x y z
N MET A 1 -6.33 -37.15 45.59
CA MET A 1 -7.70 -36.82 45.15
C MET A 1 -7.85 -35.30 45.20
N PRO A 2 -8.38 -34.63 44.17
CA PRO A 2 -8.11 -34.64 42.71
C PRO A 2 -7.37 -33.33 42.29
N LEU A 3 -6.49 -33.28 41.28
CA LEU A 3 -6.67 -33.19 39.81
C LEU A 3 -7.41 -31.92 39.30
N CYS A 4 -6.70 -31.11 38.49
CA CYS A 4 -7.12 -30.34 37.28
C CYS A 4 -5.93 -29.41 36.88
N HIS A 5 -5.03 -29.71 35.92
CA HIS A 5 -5.12 -29.69 34.43
C HIS A 5 -5.65 -28.39 33.80
N GLY A 6 -4.87 -27.81 32.87
CA GLY A 6 -5.33 -26.80 31.92
C GLY A 6 -4.19 -26.09 31.18
N ASN A 7 -3.80 -26.63 30.03
CA ASN A 7 -2.80 -26.12 29.09
C ASN A 7 -3.21 -24.82 28.38
N ALA A 8 -2.21 -24.18 27.77
CA ALA A 8 -2.31 -23.15 26.74
C ALA A 8 -3.31 -23.51 25.63
N ASP A 9 -3.93 -22.48 25.04
CA ASP A 9 -4.18 -22.39 23.59
C ASP A 9 -4.63 -20.96 23.21
N LEU A 10 -3.80 -20.31 22.40
CA LEU A 10 -4.11 -19.10 21.63
C LEU A 10 -5.09 -19.50 20.52
N PRO A 11 -6.24 -18.81 20.32
CA PRO A 11 -7.10 -19.12 19.19
C PRO A 11 -6.44 -18.64 17.90
N THR A 12 -5.96 -19.62 17.14
CA THR A 12 -5.59 -19.51 15.74
C THR A 12 -6.82 -19.15 14.91
N LEU A 13 -6.79 -18.00 14.21
CA LEU A 13 -7.77 -17.63 13.20
C LEU A 13 -7.56 -18.48 11.93
N HIS A 14 -8.21 -19.65 11.87
CA HIS A 14 -8.32 -20.44 10.65
C HIS A 14 -9.51 -19.96 9.81
N ASN A 15 -9.23 -19.42 8.62
CA ASN A 15 -10.19 -19.17 7.56
C ASN A 15 -10.69 -20.50 6.99
N HIS A 16 -11.96 -20.85 7.22
CA HIS A 16 -12.62 -21.95 6.54
C HIS A 16 -13.25 -21.45 5.22
N PHE A 17 -12.64 -21.80 4.09
CA PHE A 17 -13.29 -21.72 2.77
C PHE A 17 -13.88 -23.09 2.42
N VAL A 18 -15.19 -23.14 2.18
CA VAL A 18 -15.90 -24.33 1.72
C VAL A 18 -15.72 -24.48 0.20
N THR A 19 -15.25 -25.66 -0.20
CA THR A 19 -15.13 -26.11 -1.60
C THR A 19 -16.47 -26.69 -2.09
N ASN A 20 -16.90 -26.30 -3.30
CA ASN A 20 -17.28 -27.23 -4.39
C ASN A 20 -18.02 -26.49 -5.52
N PHE A 21 -17.60 -26.75 -6.76
CA PHE A 21 -18.15 -26.21 -8.00
C PHE A 21 -18.40 -27.37 -8.97
N SER A 22 -19.59 -27.42 -9.59
CA SER A 22 -19.99 -28.14 -10.83
C SER A 22 -21.52 -28.17 -10.90
N VAL A 23 -22.28 -28.02 -12.00
CA VAL A 23 -22.08 -27.90 -13.46
C VAL A 23 -23.37 -27.24 -14.05
N PHE A 24 -23.26 -26.64 -15.23
CA PHE A 24 -24.27 -25.94 -16.05
C PHE A 24 -25.55 -26.74 -16.44
N ILE A 25 -26.66 -26.02 -16.75
CA ILE A 25 -27.44 -26.08 -18.02
C ILE A 25 -28.49 -24.93 -18.07
N ALA A 26 -28.79 -24.45 -19.28
CA ALA A 26 -29.42 -23.18 -19.63
C ALA A 26 -30.96 -23.17 -19.78
N LEU A 27 -31.51 -21.94 -19.87
CA LEU A 27 -32.62 -21.42 -20.71
C LEU A 27 -33.89 -20.81 -20.05
N SER A 28 -34.25 -19.65 -20.62
CA SER A 28 -35.55 -18.94 -20.75
C SER A 28 -36.13 -18.11 -19.59
N LEU A 29 -36.13 -16.77 -19.79
CA LEU A 29 -36.97 -15.73 -19.15
C LEU A 29 -38.46 -15.89 -19.55
N PRO A 30 -39.51 -15.31 -18.88
CA PRO A 30 -39.49 -14.05 -18.11
C PRO A 30 -40.49 -13.92 -16.90
N LYS A 31 -40.48 -12.72 -16.29
CA LYS A 31 -41.52 -12.02 -15.48
C LYS A 31 -41.55 -12.20 -13.95
N HIS A 32 -41.28 -11.07 -13.29
CA HIS A 32 -41.75 -10.62 -11.97
C HIS A 32 -42.12 -11.71 -10.95
N SER A 33 -41.21 -11.96 -10.00
CA SER A 33 -41.54 -12.52 -8.70
C SER A 33 -40.86 -11.68 -7.60
N ASN A 34 -41.67 -11.16 -6.67
CA ASN A 34 -41.20 -10.61 -5.40
C ASN A 34 -40.67 -11.77 -4.55
N THR A 35 -39.43 -12.18 -4.80
CA THR A 35 -38.75 -13.23 -4.03
C THR A 35 -37.62 -12.59 -3.24
N PRO A 36 -37.59 -12.68 -1.90
CA PRO A 36 -36.48 -12.15 -1.12
C PRO A 36 -35.23 -12.96 -1.49
N SER A 37 -34.25 -12.31 -2.11
CA SER A 37 -32.97 -12.92 -2.46
C SER A 37 -32.19 -13.20 -1.16
N ILE A 38 -32.30 -14.41 -0.63
CA ILE A 38 -31.43 -14.93 0.43
C ILE A 38 -30.23 -15.60 -0.25
N GLY A 39 -29.34 -14.76 -0.78
CA GLY A 39 -28.00 -15.10 -1.24
C GLY A 39 -27.13 -13.87 -1.01
N PRO A 40 -25.80 -13.98 -0.80
CA PRO A 40 -24.97 -12.80 -0.66
C PRO A 40 -25.19 -11.94 -1.90
N ARG A 41 -25.70 -10.71 -1.69
CA ARG A 41 -25.82 -9.74 -2.79
C ARG A 41 -24.42 -9.63 -3.42
N PRO A 42 -24.29 -9.71 -4.75
CA PRO A 42 -23.00 -9.46 -5.38
C PRO A 42 -22.51 -8.10 -4.91
N VAL A 43 -21.30 -8.08 -4.35
CA VAL A 43 -20.65 -6.84 -3.92
C VAL A 43 -20.07 -6.17 -5.17
N PRO A 44 -20.62 -5.03 -5.61
CA PRO A 44 -20.10 -4.35 -6.79
C PRO A 44 -18.69 -3.82 -6.50
N ALA A 45 -17.79 -3.90 -7.48
CA ALA A 45 -16.48 -3.27 -7.44
C ALA A 45 -16.36 -2.33 -8.64
N SER A 46 -15.96 -1.08 -8.37
CA SER A 46 -15.72 -0.05 -9.37
C SER A 46 -14.22 0.13 -9.55
N VAL A 47 -13.76 0.17 -10.80
CA VAL A 47 -12.34 0.33 -11.13
C VAL A 47 -12.16 1.62 -11.92
N VAL A 48 -11.32 2.52 -11.42
CA VAL A 48 -10.99 3.79 -12.08
C VAL A 48 -9.55 3.74 -12.58
N LEU A 49 -9.37 3.87 -13.90
CA LEU A 49 -8.09 3.80 -14.61
C LEU A 49 -7.94 5.00 -15.55
N GLY A 50 -6.69 5.37 -15.84
CA GLY A 50 -6.37 6.36 -16.86
C GLY A 50 -6.30 5.69 -18.22
N ALA A 51 -6.93 6.28 -19.23
CA ALA A 51 -6.88 5.78 -20.61
C ALA A 51 -5.77 6.44 -21.44
N GLN A 52 -5.01 7.37 -20.84
CA GLN A 52 -3.96 8.16 -21.49
C GLN A 52 -2.65 8.03 -20.70
N TRP A 53 -1.87 9.12 -20.60
CA TRP A 53 -0.57 9.16 -19.93
C TRP A 53 -0.60 9.94 -18.60
N GLY A 54 -1.70 9.84 -17.84
CA GLY A 54 -1.84 10.50 -16.55
C GLY A 54 -2.68 11.78 -16.58
N ASP A 55 -2.90 12.35 -15.40
CA ASP A 55 -3.64 13.60 -15.19
C ASP A 55 -5.08 13.68 -15.73
N GLU A 56 -5.73 12.53 -15.94
CA GLU A 56 -7.12 12.46 -16.43
C GLU A 56 -8.20 12.78 -15.37
N GLY A 57 -7.81 13.27 -14.19
CA GLY A 57 -8.74 13.60 -13.10
C GLY A 57 -9.26 12.39 -12.29
N LYS A 58 -8.55 11.26 -12.31
CA LYS A 58 -8.92 10.00 -11.62
C LYS A 58 -9.23 10.20 -10.14
N GLY A 59 -8.42 11.00 -9.44
CA GLY A 59 -8.62 11.27 -8.00
C GLY A 59 -9.99 11.85 -7.71
N LYS A 60 -10.43 12.85 -8.51
CA LYS A 60 -11.76 13.44 -8.37
C LYS A 60 -12.89 12.45 -8.63
N ALA A 61 -12.72 11.53 -9.59
CA ALA A 61 -13.69 10.47 -9.84
C ALA A 61 -13.77 9.49 -8.65
N ILE A 62 -12.63 9.14 -8.06
CA ILE A 62 -12.57 8.30 -6.86
C ILE A 62 -13.25 9.00 -5.67
N ASP A 63 -13.00 10.30 -5.45
CA ASP A 63 -13.64 11.07 -4.36
C ASP A 63 -15.16 11.02 -4.45
N GLN A 64 -15.71 11.17 -5.66
CA GLN A 64 -17.15 11.10 -5.88
C GLN A 64 -17.71 9.70 -5.60
N LEU A 65 -17.01 8.65 -6.05
CA LEU A 65 -17.43 7.26 -5.81
C LEU A 65 -17.25 6.83 -4.35
N ALA A 66 -16.29 7.41 -3.63
CA ALA A 66 -15.96 7.08 -2.26
C ALA A 66 -17.09 7.40 -1.28
N ALA A 67 -17.98 8.36 -1.60
CA ALA A 67 -19.15 8.67 -0.78
C ALA A 67 -20.12 7.48 -0.65
N ASP A 68 -20.20 6.64 -1.69
CA ASP A 68 -21.07 5.46 -1.75
C ASP A 68 -20.29 4.14 -1.59
N SER A 69 -18.97 4.21 -1.33
CA SER A 69 -18.10 3.04 -1.26
C SER A 69 -17.56 2.83 0.16
N THR A 70 -17.51 1.57 0.60
CA THR A 70 -16.95 1.20 1.91
C THR A 70 -15.43 1.07 1.90
N TRP A 71 -14.81 0.94 0.71
CA TRP A 71 -13.37 0.78 0.53
C TRP A 71 -12.87 1.58 -0.68
N ALA A 72 -11.79 2.32 -0.51
CA ALA A 72 -11.01 2.94 -1.56
C ALA A 72 -9.59 2.35 -1.56
N VAL A 73 -9.25 1.64 -2.63
CA VAL A 73 -8.01 0.85 -2.71
C VAL A 73 -7.11 1.40 -3.81
N ARG A 74 -5.87 1.73 -3.45
CA ARG A 74 -4.80 1.87 -4.42
C ARG A 74 -4.10 0.54 -4.59
N PHE A 75 -3.90 0.11 -5.83
CA PHE A 75 -3.36 -1.24 -6.11
C PHE A 75 -1.99 -1.22 -6.80
N GLN A 76 -1.49 -0.05 -7.22
CA GLN A 76 -0.19 0.09 -7.88
C GLN A 76 0.39 1.50 -7.73
N GLY A 77 1.66 1.64 -8.11
CA GLY A 77 2.43 2.86 -8.06
C GLY A 77 2.87 3.21 -6.65
N GLY A 78 3.28 4.45 -6.46
CA GLY A 78 3.66 4.99 -5.16
C GLY A 78 3.30 6.45 -5.05
N ASN A 79 4.23 7.24 -4.50
CA ASN A 79 4.14 8.69 -4.37
C ASN A 79 4.41 9.47 -5.68
N ASN A 80 4.48 8.79 -6.83
CA ASN A 80 4.50 9.40 -8.16
C ASN A 80 3.09 9.71 -8.71
N ALA A 81 2.05 9.12 -8.12
CA ALA A 81 0.69 9.52 -8.37
C ALA A 81 0.34 10.77 -7.56
N GLY A 82 -0.79 11.39 -7.86
CA GLY A 82 -1.30 12.50 -7.09
C GLY A 82 -2.77 12.75 -7.32
N HIS A 83 -3.43 13.28 -6.31
CA HIS A 83 -4.73 13.92 -6.42
C HIS A 83 -4.76 15.16 -5.53
N THR A 84 -5.63 16.09 -5.90
CA THR A 84 -5.76 17.36 -5.19
C THR A 84 -7.13 17.39 -4.54
N ILE A 85 -7.16 17.61 -3.24
CA ILE A 85 -8.37 17.79 -2.45
C ILE A 85 -8.52 19.28 -2.13
N VAL A 86 -9.74 19.78 -2.23
CA VAL A 86 -10.08 21.14 -1.81
C VAL A 86 -10.98 21.05 -0.57
N LEU A 87 -10.48 21.54 0.57
CA LEU A 87 -11.19 21.60 1.85
C LEU A 87 -11.40 23.08 2.22
N GLY A 88 -12.62 23.58 1.99
CA GLY A 88 -12.90 25.02 2.12
C GLY A 88 -12.00 25.82 1.18
N ASP A 89 -11.21 26.73 1.75
CA ASP A 89 -10.25 27.57 1.02
C ASP A 89 -8.84 26.94 0.90
N THR A 90 -8.62 25.75 1.47
CA THR A 90 -7.31 25.08 1.46
C THR A 90 -7.25 24.00 0.39
N THR A 91 -6.16 23.97 -0.36
CA THR A 91 -5.87 22.94 -1.36
C THR A 91 -4.75 22.03 -0.85
N LEU A 92 -5.03 20.73 -0.72
CA LEU A 92 -4.07 19.72 -0.30
C LEU A 92 -3.73 18.79 -1.47
N LYS A 93 -2.43 18.64 -1.75
CA LYS A 93 -1.92 17.64 -2.71
C LYS A 93 -1.48 16.41 -1.94
N LEU A 94 -2.11 15.28 -2.25
CA LEU A 94 -1.82 13.96 -1.69
C LEU A 94 -1.35 13.03 -2.80
N HIS A 95 -0.34 12.22 -2.51
CA HIS A 95 0.28 11.30 -3.45
C HIS A 95 0.01 9.85 -3.09
N GLN A 96 0.12 9.47 -1.83
CA GLN A 96 -0.01 8.08 -1.38
C GLN A 96 -1.37 7.77 -0.79
N ILE A 97 -1.86 8.62 0.12
CA ILE A 97 -3.19 8.47 0.73
C ILE A 97 -4.25 8.28 -0.38
N PRO A 98 -5.12 7.25 -0.31
CA PRO A 98 -6.17 7.07 -1.30
C PRO A 98 -7.18 8.23 -1.29
N SER A 99 -7.68 8.62 -2.47
CA SER A 99 -8.53 9.82 -2.62
C SER A 99 -9.84 9.76 -1.81
N GLY A 100 -10.35 8.56 -1.53
CA GLY A 100 -11.48 8.36 -0.61
C GLY A 100 -11.28 8.84 0.84
N VAL A 101 -10.13 9.42 1.20
CA VAL A 101 -9.86 9.99 2.52
C VAL A 101 -10.86 11.07 2.92
N THR A 102 -11.50 11.79 2.00
CA THR A 102 -12.54 12.76 2.36
C THR A 102 -13.86 12.14 2.82
N SER A 103 -14.04 10.83 2.63
CA SER A 103 -15.25 10.08 3.01
C SER A 103 -15.00 9.30 4.31
N PRO A 104 -15.50 9.76 5.47
CA PRO A 104 -15.14 9.17 6.77
C PRO A 104 -15.53 7.69 6.92
N ASN A 105 -16.59 7.27 6.23
CA ASN A 105 -17.07 5.88 6.25
C ASN A 105 -16.35 4.96 5.24
N CYS A 106 -15.39 5.51 4.48
CA CYS A 106 -14.63 4.78 3.49
C CYS A 106 -13.29 4.35 4.06
N ASN A 107 -13.05 3.04 4.12
CA ASN A 107 -11.75 2.51 4.49
C ASN A 107 -10.75 2.69 3.35
N LEU A 108 -9.51 2.97 3.69
CA LEU A 108 -8.44 3.31 2.76
C LEU A 108 -7.40 2.19 2.75
N VAL A 109 -6.98 1.74 1.57
CA VAL A 109 -5.99 0.66 1.45
C VAL A 109 -4.86 1.05 0.52
N LEU A 110 -3.63 0.94 1.01
CA LEU A 110 -2.43 0.86 0.19
C LEU A 110 -2.16 -0.63 -0.11
N GLY A 111 -2.55 -1.07 -1.30
CA GLY A 111 -2.55 -2.47 -1.70
C GLY A 111 -1.15 -3.05 -1.93
N ASP A 112 -1.07 -4.38 -2.03
CA ASP A 112 0.19 -5.11 -2.13
C ASP A 112 0.99 -4.72 -3.37
N GLY A 113 0.35 -4.33 -4.47
CA GLY A 113 1.02 -3.93 -5.71
C GLY A 113 1.71 -2.57 -5.65
N MET A 114 1.60 -1.84 -4.54
CA MET A 114 2.25 -0.55 -4.35
C MET A 114 3.73 -0.65 -3.95
N VAL A 115 4.45 0.42 -4.26
CA VAL A 115 5.74 0.77 -3.65
C VAL A 115 5.49 2.01 -2.78
N VAL A 116 5.63 1.87 -1.47
CA VAL A 116 5.22 2.89 -0.48
C VAL A 116 6.46 3.56 0.09
N ASP A 117 6.48 4.89 0.07
CA ASP A 117 7.49 5.72 0.74
C ASP A 117 6.96 6.10 2.13
N PRO A 118 7.48 5.51 3.23
CA PRO A 118 6.93 5.73 4.57
C PRO A 118 7.05 7.19 5.03
N TRP A 119 8.11 7.90 4.64
CA TRP A 119 8.33 9.30 5.02
C TRP A 119 7.35 10.23 4.32
N VAL A 120 7.13 10.03 3.02
CA VAL A 120 6.14 10.83 2.29
C VAL A 120 4.71 10.53 2.76
N LEU A 121 4.43 9.28 3.17
CA LEU A 121 3.12 8.94 3.74
C LEU A 121 2.90 9.65 5.07
N GLU A 122 3.89 9.63 5.96
CA GLU A 122 3.84 10.35 7.25
C GLU A 122 3.62 11.85 7.05
N GLU A 123 4.36 12.49 6.14
CA GLU A 123 4.18 13.91 5.81
C GLU A 123 2.77 14.22 5.27
N GLU A 124 2.16 13.30 4.53
CA GLU A 124 0.78 13.43 4.06
C GLU A 124 -0.23 13.31 5.20
N LEU A 125 -0.02 12.37 6.12
CA LEU A 125 -0.88 12.17 7.28
C LEU A 125 -0.81 13.36 8.24
N ASP A 126 0.37 13.92 8.48
CA ASP A 126 0.54 15.11 9.31
C ASP A 126 -0.12 16.34 8.68
N ARG A 127 0.02 16.53 7.36
CA ARG A 127 -0.69 17.62 6.66
C ARG A 127 -2.20 17.42 6.70
N TRP A 128 -2.69 16.19 6.53
CA TRP A 128 -4.11 15.87 6.67
C TRP A 128 -4.60 16.22 8.08
N TYR A 129 -3.93 15.69 9.10
CA TYR A 129 -4.27 15.92 10.50
C TYR A 129 -4.29 17.41 10.86
N SER A 130 -3.31 18.18 10.38
CA SER A 130 -3.25 19.63 10.65
C SER A 130 -4.47 20.41 10.13
N LEU A 131 -5.14 19.89 9.11
CA LEU A 131 -6.30 20.52 8.46
C LEU A 131 -7.64 19.97 8.96
N THR A 132 -7.71 18.67 9.25
CA THR A 132 -8.97 17.96 9.54
C THR A 132 -9.10 17.52 10.99
N ASN A 133 -8.00 17.53 11.74
CA ASN A 133 -7.88 16.93 13.08
C ASN A 133 -8.23 15.42 13.10
N GLU A 134 -8.13 14.75 11.96
CA GLU A 134 -8.37 13.30 11.80
C GLU A 134 -7.03 12.57 11.57
N ARG A 135 -6.87 11.41 12.20
CA ARG A 135 -5.78 10.46 11.97
C ARG A 135 -6.36 9.18 11.36
N PRO A 136 -6.41 9.02 10.02
CA PRO A 136 -6.98 7.82 9.41
C PRO A 136 -6.14 6.56 9.68
N GLU A 137 -4.84 6.72 9.94
CA GLU A 137 -3.96 5.65 10.41
C GLU A 137 -4.42 5.09 11.77
N GLY A 138 -4.36 3.77 11.93
CA GLY A 138 -4.83 3.09 13.14
C GLY A 138 -6.36 2.92 13.24
N GLU A 139 -7.14 3.61 12.41
CA GLU A 139 -8.61 3.50 12.39
C GLU A 139 -9.14 2.90 11.08
N ARG A 140 -8.83 3.53 9.94
CA ARG A 140 -9.41 3.18 8.63
C ARG A 140 -8.43 3.20 7.47
N LEU A 141 -7.16 3.55 7.68
CA LEU A 141 -6.09 3.42 6.69
C LEU A 141 -5.27 2.16 6.97
N PHE A 142 -5.19 1.30 5.96
CA PHE A 142 -4.49 0.02 6.02
C PHE A 142 -3.39 -0.03 4.98
N ILE A 143 -2.22 -0.48 5.39
CA ILE A 143 -1.09 -0.75 4.49
C ILE A 143 -0.96 -2.26 4.36
N SER A 144 -0.89 -2.76 3.12
CA SER A 144 -0.60 -4.16 2.91
C SER A 144 0.80 -4.49 3.42
N GLU A 145 0.92 -5.49 4.28
CA GLU A 145 2.22 -6.00 4.75
C GLU A 145 3.12 -6.46 3.58
N ARG A 146 2.52 -6.76 2.42
CA ARG A 146 3.21 -7.21 1.19
C ARG A 146 3.62 -6.06 0.27
N ALA A 147 3.21 -4.82 0.56
CA ALA A 147 3.66 -3.66 -0.20
C ALA A 147 5.17 -3.49 -0.03
N SER A 148 5.84 -3.08 -1.11
CA SER A 148 7.28 -2.85 -1.09
C SER A 148 7.59 -1.49 -0.47
N VAL A 149 8.68 -1.40 0.28
CA VAL A 149 9.13 -0.15 0.92
C VAL A 149 10.09 0.59 0.00
N ILE A 150 9.81 1.86 -0.26
CA ILE A 150 10.76 2.77 -0.89
C ILE A 150 11.70 3.27 0.20
N LEU A 151 12.97 2.86 0.13
CA LEU A 151 14.05 3.35 0.98
C LEU A 151 14.80 4.53 0.34
N PRO A 152 15.54 5.33 1.11
CA PRO A 152 16.28 6.48 0.60
C PRO A 152 17.25 6.15 -0.55
N PHE A 153 17.83 4.96 -0.56
CA PHE A 153 18.73 4.54 -1.65
C PHE A 153 18.02 4.40 -3.00
N HIS A 154 16.74 4.03 -3.01
CA HIS A 154 15.97 3.97 -4.26
C HIS A 154 15.85 5.37 -4.86
N THR A 155 15.61 6.39 -4.02
CA THR A 155 15.53 7.80 -4.44
C THR A 155 16.88 8.30 -4.95
N MET A 156 17.97 7.96 -4.26
CA MET A 156 19.34 8.28 -4.71
C MET A 156 19.64 7.66 -6.08
N TYR A 157 19.30 6.37 -6.25
CA TYR A 157 19.49 5.66 -7.51
C TYR A 157 18.64 6.26 -8.65
N ASP A 158 17.34 6.47 -8.40
CA ASP A 158 16.37 6.98 -9.38
C ASP A 158 16.73 8.39 -9.85
N SER A 159 17.23 9.23 -8.94
CA SER A 159 17.64 10.61 -9.25
C SER A 159 18.90 10.70 -10.10
N ALA A 160 19.74 9.65 -10.09
CA ALA A 160 20.94 9.58 -10.91
C ALA A 160 20.66 9.11 -12.34
N ASP A 161 19.55 8.39 -12.55
CA ASP A 161 19.14 7.95 -13.88
C ASP A 161 18.48 9.09 -14.68
N LYS A 162 19.22 9.63 -15.65
CA LYS A 162 18.76 10.75 -16.49
C LYS A 162 18.11 10.31 -17.80
N ILE A 163 18.04 9.01 -18.09
CA ILE A 163 17.65 8.53 -19.43
C ILE A 163 16.13 8.54 -19.60
N VAL A 164 15.39 8.10 -18.58
CA VAL A 164 13.94 7.85 -18.68
C VAL A 164 13.10 9.09 -18.33
N GLY A 165 13.68 10.06 -17.63
CA GLY A 165 12.92 11.22 -17.10
C GLY A 165 11.98 10.80 -15.97
N THR A 166 12.50 10.03 -15.01
CA THR A 166 11.73 9.55 -13.86
C THR A 166 11.38 10.69 -12.90
N THR A 167 10.47 10.43 -11.95
CA THR A 167 10.13 11.41 -10.92
C THR A 167 11.23 11.60 -9.86
N GLY A 168 12.30 10.79 -9.89
CA GLY A 168 13.35 10.76 -8.87
C GLY A 168 12.81 10.39 -7.48
N ARG A 169 11.77 9.54 -7.42
CA ARG A 169 11.07 9.16 -6.17
C ARG A 169 11.32 7.71 -5.77
N GLY A 170 12.20 7.01 -6.49
CA GLY A 170 12.56 5.63 -6.17
C GLY A 170 11.55 4.59 -6.65
N ILE A 171 10.54 4.97 -7.44
CA ILE A 171 9.47 4.05 -7.90
C ILE A 171 10.03 2.91 -8.74
N GLY A 172 10.82 3.25 -9.77
CA GLY A 172 11.42 2.28 -10.68
C GLY A 172 12.36 1.31 -9.94
N PRO A 173 13.35 1.81 -9.18
CA PRO A 173 14.24 0.97 -8.40
C PRO A 173 13.53 0.10 -7.36
N ALA A 174 12.50 0.60 -6.68
CA ALA A 174 11.72 -0.21 -5.73
C ALA A 174 10.96 -1.35 -6.44
N TYR A 175 10.38 -1.09 -7.61
CA TYR A 175 9.77 -2.15 -8.42
C TYR A 175 10.80 -3.14 -8.97
N ARG A 176 11.97 -2.68 -9.36
CA ARG A 176 13.08 -3.55 -9.78
C ARG A 176 13.45 -4.52 -8.65
N ASP A 177 13.68 -4.01 -7.46
CA ASP A 177 14.03 -4.80 -6.27
C ASP A 177 12.91 -5.82 -5.93
N ARG A 178 11.64 -5.44 -6.09
CA ARG A 178 10.50 -6.35 -5.95
C ARG A 178 10.55 -7.49 -6.96
N ILE A 179 10.79 -7.19 -8.24
CA ILE A 179 10.86 -8.18 -9.33
C ILE A 179 12.07 -9.11 -9.16
N GLU A 180 13.19 -8.56 -8.73
CA GLU A 180 14.43 -9.30 -8.41
C GLU A 180 14.33 -10.10 -7.10
N ARG A 181 13.25 -9.92 -6.32
CA ARG A 181 12.99 -10.58 -5.02
C ARG A 181 14.02 -10.25 -3.94
N VAL A 182 14.59 -9.05 -4.02
CA VAL A 182 15.59 -8.52 -3.08
C VAL A 182 15.11 -7.28 -2.33
N GLY A 183 13.94 -6.76 -2.70
CA GLY A 183 13.30 -5.62 -2.06
C GLY A 183 12.71 -5.96 -0.69
N ILE A 184 12.69 -4.97 0.19
CA ILE A 184 12.13 -5.09 1.54
C ILE A 184 10.64 -4.72 1.48
N ARG A 185 9.78 -5.59 2.00
CA ARG A 185 8.35 -5.30 2.23
C ARG A 185 8.11 -5.03 3.71
N PHE A 186 6.98 -4.44 4.06
CA PHE A 186 6.63 -4.18 5.46
C PHE A 186 6.69 -5.43 6.35
N VAL A 187 6.19 -6.58 5.85
CA VAL A 187 6.24 -7.87 6.57
C VAL A 187 7.66 -8.37 6.82
N ASP A 188 8.63 -7.95 6.01
CA ASP A 188 10.01 -8.43 6.10
C ASP A 188 10.80 -7.65 7.17
N ILE A 189 10.39 -6.43 7.52
CA ILE A 189 11.17 -5.50 8.36
C ILE A 189 11.60 -6.12 9.70
N PRO A 190 10.72 -6.77 10.51
CA PRO A 190 11.14 -7.34 11.80
C PRO A 190 12.22 -8.41 11.62
N TYR A 191 12.02 -9.33 10.67
CA TYR A 191 12.97 -10.39 10.37
C TYR A 191 14.29 -9.88 9.80
N PHE A 192 14.24 -8.76 9.10
CA PHE A 192 15.40 -8.10 8.53
C PHE A 192 16.25 -7.45 9.62
N LEU A 193 15.62 -6.83 10.63
CA LEU A 193 16.29 -6.21 11.78
C LEU A 193 16.96 -7.23 12.71
N ASP A 194 16.47 -8.47 12.75
CA ASP A 194 17.01 -9.55 13.57
C ASP A 194 18.18 -10.32 12.90
N ASP A 195 18.47 -10.05 11.63
CA ASP A 195 19.47 -10.79 10.83
C ASP A 195 20.55 -9.86 10.29
N ASP A 196 21.60 -9.69 11.09
CA ASP A 196 22.72 -8.79 10.82
C ASP A 196 23.43 -9.09 9.47
N ALA A 197 23.53 -10.36 9.10
CA ALA A 197 24.13 -10.78 7.84
C ALA A 197 23.29 -10.35 6.64
N LYS A 198 21.96 -10.45 6.72
CA LYS A 198 21.06 -9.93 5.67
C LYS A 198 21.13 -8.43 5.52
N VAL A 199 21.26 -7.69 6.63
CA VAL A 199 21.46 -6.23 6.58
C VAL A 199 22.73 -5.90 5.82
N GLU A 200 23.85 -6.56 6.14
CA GLU A 200 25.13 -6.34 5.46
C GLU A 200 25.09 -6.71 3.98
N GLU A 201 24.45 -7.83 3.63
CA GLU A 201 24.26 -8.23 2.23
C GLU A 201 23.47 -7.18 1.44
N ALA A 202 22.37 -6.68 2.02
CA ALA A 202 21.55 -5.67 1.36
C ALA A 202 22.30 -4.34 1.22
N VAL A 203 23.03 -3.88 2.24
CA VAL A 203 23.88 -2.68 2.15
C VAL A 203 24.92 -2.83 1.04
N SER A 204 25.59 -3.98 0.98
CA SER A 204 26.56 -4.29 -0.08
C SER A 204 25.93 -4.23 -1.47
N ARG A 205 24.73 -4.82 -1.62
CA ARG A 205 23.96 -4.79 -2.87
C ARG A 205 23.56 -3.37 -3.26
N MET A 206 22.98 -2.60 -2.33
CA MET A 206 22.53 -1.23 -2.55
C MET A 206 23.70 -0.35 -3.00
N ASN A 207 24.85 -0.44 -2.33
CA ASN A 207 26.03 0.34 -2.70
C ASN A 207 26.59 -0.05 -4.08
N LYS A 208 26.61 -1.34 -4.44
CA LYS A 208 26.96 -1.78 -5.80
C LYS A 208 26.01 -1.25 -6.87
N GLN A 209 24.71 -1.17 -6.56
CA GLN A 209 23.73 -0.55 -7.45
C GLN A 209 24.02 0.96 -7.61
N LEU A 210 24.28 1.68 -6.52
CA LEU A 210 24.63 3.10 -6.57
C LEU A 210 25.92 3.36 -7.39
N ASP A 211 26.93 2.49 -7.27
CA ASP A 211 28.14 2.55 -8.09
C ASP A 211 27.84 2.45 -9.59
N SER A 212 26.89 1.59 -9.98
CA SER A 212 26.53 1.39 -11.39
C SER A 212 25.93 2.63 -12.05
N VAL A 213 25.43 3.57 -11.25
CA VAL A 213 24.86 4.85 -11.69
C VAL A 213 25.72 6.06 -11.29
N GLY A 214 26.94 5.81 -10.77
CA GLY A 214 27.91 6.86 -10.46
C GLY A 214 27.54 7.73 -9.24
N VAL A 215 26.69 7.24 -8.34
CA VAL A 215 26.38 7.94 -7.09
C VAL A 215 27.49 7.67 -6.08
N SER A 216 28.05 8.74 -5.50
CA SER A 216 29.12 8.65 -4.49
C SER A 216 28.59 8.45 -3.06
N ASP A 217 27.35 8.85 -2.79
CA ASP A 217 26.71 8.64 -1.50
C ASP A 217 26.59 7.14 -1.21
N ARG A 218 26.61 6.80 0.07
CA ARG A 218 26.63 5.41 0.54
C ARG A 218 25.51 5.15 1.52
N VAL A 219 24.96 3.94 1.41
CA VAL A 219 24.11 3.39 2.45
C VAL A 219 25.02 2.79 3.50
N GLU A 220 24.93 3.31 4.72
CA GLU A 220 25.59 2.74 5.89
C GLU A 220 24.62 1.80 6.62
N LYS A 221 25.17 0.75 7.25
CA LYS A 221 24.41 -0.26 7.97
C LYS A 221 23.55 0.34 9.07
N GLU A 222 24.13 1.19 9.90
CA GLU A 222 23.46 1.87 11.00
C GLU A 222 22.33 2.77 10.47
N GLY A 223 22.55 3.43 9.34
CA GLY A 223 21.55 4.24 8.66
C GLY A 223 20.36 3.42 8.18
N LEU A 224 20.61 2.29 7.51
CA LEU A 224 19.55 1.39 7.07
C LEU A 224 18.75 0.83 8.25
N VAL A 225 19.43 0.35 9.30
CA VAL A 225 18.78 -0.15 10.51
C VAL A 225 17.95 0.93 11.18
N SER A 226 18.47 2.16 11.28
CA SER A 226 17.72 3.29 11.84
C SER A 226 16.45 3.59 11.06
N HIS A 227 16.51 3.59 9.73
CA HIS A 227 15.32 3.79 8.90
C HIS A 227 14.29 2.68 9.08
N LEU A 228 14.73 1.42 9.07
CA LEU A 228 13.84 0.27 9.23
C LEU A 228 13.17 0.22 10.61
N ARG A 229 13.90 0.57 11.67
CA ARG A 229 13.32 0.71 13.02
C ARG A 229 12.28 1.81 13.07
N TRP A 230 12.59 2.98 12.50
CA TRP A 230 11.64 4.08 12.44
C TRP A 230 10.32 3.68 11.75
N ILE A 231 10.40 2.91 10.65
CA ILE A 231 9.19 2.41 9.95
C ILE A 231 8.38 1.46 10.82
N LEU A 232 9.04 0.61 11.62
CA LEU A 232 8.36 -0.37 12.47
C LEU A 232 7.69 0.27 13.70
N GLU A 233 8.25 1.37 14.19
CA GLU A 233 7.79 2.07 15.40
C GLU A 233 6.68 3.09 15.15
N ARG A 234 6.40 3.43 13.88
CA ARG A 234 5.42 4.42 13.48
C ARG A 234 4.09 3.79 13.08
#